data_AF-A0AAU6XTG0-F1
#
_entry.id   AF-A0AAU6XTG0-F1
#
_cell.length_a   1.000
_cell.length_b   1.000
_cell.length_c   1.000
_cell.angle_alpha   90.00
_cell.angle_beta   90.00
_cell.angle_gamma   90.00
#
_symmetry.space_group_name_H-M   'P 1'
#
loop_
_entity.id
_entity.type
_entity.pdbx_description
1 polymer ?
#
loop_
_entity_poly.entity_id
_entity_poly.type
_entity_poly.pdbx_seq_one_letter_code
_entity_poly.pdbx_strand_id
1 'polypeptide(L)'
;MEINAIYNRFESIVERMLKAYDFVITSHVFQRTEDRTFEIDFVIERNQFKTLVEIKFYRSKTGVTSAIRDAAKRLILLLAARNSGESGLLIITGYASNELKRELARNSIIVWDRSDLYNLIKLGVSDSRLFEDFEQLLNETKQGIDTEDVFADVELDLRFPVDYFDDLRRPFKEFPLGFEQLPLKNYCAELNAIAGGRPGWREYELKCIEILKYLFSQDLDNWNTQHTTDDELSRFDMVCRIVSQNDFWKSLVQSFQSRYVLFEFKNYIDAIGQDQIYTTERYLYLRGLRSVGFVIAKNGGKPQALKAAKGALREHGKLIIILDNNDLCKMVDMKVEGKIPSDYLSQKLDDFLISLSR
;
A
#
# COMPACT_ATOMS: atom_id res chain seq x y z
N MET A 1 -8.78 -1.84 -14.97
CA MET A 1 -8.12 -3.15 -15.02
C MET A 1 -8.03 -3.67 -13.59
N GLU A 2 -8.48 -4.89 -13.30
CA GLU A 2 -8.44 -5.43 -11.93
C GLU A 2 -6.99 -5.55 -11.44
N ILE A 3 -6.73 -5.14 -10.19
CA ILE A 3 -5.40 -5.19 -9.57
C ILE A 3 -4.78 -6.61 -9.66
N ASN A 4 -5.61 -7.65 -9.55
CA ASN A 4 -5.18 -9.04 -9.65
C ASN A 4 -4.68 -9.40 -11.06
N ALA A 5 -5.29 -8.86 -12.12
CA ALA A 5 -4.85 -9.12 -13.49
C ALA A 5 -3.47 -8.53 -13.77
N ILE A 6 -3.18 -7.34 -13.21
CA ILE A 6 -1.86 -6.69 -13.29
C ILE A 6 -0.83 -7.52 -12.53
N TYR A 7 -1.18 -7.97 -11.32
CA TYR A 7 -0.30 -8.81 -10.51
C TYR A 7 0.09 -10.10 -11.23
N ASN A 8 -0.89 -10.85 -11.76
CA ASN A 8 -0.64 -12.10 -12.47
C ASN A 8 0.24 -11.91 -13.72
N ARG A 9 0.08 -10.78 -14.43
CA ARG A 9 0.96 -10.44 -15.56
C ARG A 9 2.39 -10.16 -15.10
N PHE A 10 2.57 -9.44 -14.00
CA PHE A 10 3.89 -9.20 -13.44
C PHE A 10 4.56 -10.50 -12.97
N GLU A 11 3.83 -11.34 -12.25
CA GLU A 11 4.27 -12.65 -11.81
C GLU A 11 4.75 -13.51 -13.00
N SER A 12 3.99 -13.54 -14.10
CA SER A 12 4.37 -14.25 -15.33
C SER A 12 5.65 -13.70 -15.99
N ILE A 13 5.85 -12.39 -16.00
CA ILE A 13 7.09 -11.77 -16.49
C ILE A 13 8.28 -12.21 -15.63
N VAL A 14 8.13 -12.16 -14.30
CA VAL A 14 9.18 -12.58 -13.37
C VAL A 14 9.50 -14.08 -13.53
N GLU A 15 8.49 -14.92 -13.68
CA GLU A 15 8.66 -16.36 -13.90
C GLU A 15 9.44 -16.64 -15.19
N ARG A 16 9.08 -15.98 -16.31
CA ARG A 16 9.78 -16.10 -17.60
C ARG A 16 11.23 -15.63 -17.49
N MET A 17 11.48 -14.52 -16.81
CA MET A 17 12.83 -14.01 -16.55
C MET A 17 13.67 -15.03 -15.77
N LEU A 18 13.15 -15.56 -14.66
CA LEU A 18 13.85 -16.54 -13.83
C LEU A 18 14.13 -17.84 -14.59
N LYS A 19 13.16 -18.34 -15.39
CA LYS A 19 13.34 -19.52 -16.25
C LYS A 19 14.43 -19.32 -17.31
N ALA A 20 14.56 -18.11 -17.87
CA ALA A 20 15.63 -17.80 -18.82
C ALA A 20 17.04 -17.87 -18.19
N TYR A 21 17.13 -17.84 -16.87
CA TYR A 21 18.36 -18.03 -16.10
C TYR A 21 18.47 -19.41 -15.43
N ASP A 22 17.73 -20.41 -15.92
CA ASP A 22 17.76 -21.80 -15.48
C ASP A 22 17.36 -22.01 -14.00
N PHE A 23 16.55 -21.13 -13.43
CA PHE A 23 15.92 -21.39 -12.12
C PHE A 23 14.78 -22.39 -12.27
N VAL A 24 14.75 -23.39 -11.40
CA VAL A 24 13.57 -24.24 -11.18
C VAL A 24 12.61 -23.49 -10.26
N ILE A 25 11.34 -23.38 -10.64
CA ILE A 25 10.35 -22.56 -9.94
C ILE A 25 9.21 -23.44 -9.45
N THR A 26 8.87 -23.33 -8.17
CA THR A 26 7.63 -23.85 -7.60
C THR A 26 6.74 -22.68 -7.18
N SER A 27 5.58 -22.53 -7.80
CA SER A 27 4.67 -21.40 -7.55
C SER A 27 3.62 -21.69 -6.48
N HIS A 28 3.11 -20.63 -5.84
CA HIS A 28 2.01 -20.65 -4.88
C HIS A 28 2.20 -21.67 -3.75
N VAL A 29 3.33 -21.57 -3.06
CA VAL A 29 3.68 -22.49 -1.97
C VAL A 29 2.99 -22.04 -0.69
N PHE A 30 2.03 -22.83 -0.23
CA PHE A 30 1.33 -22.57 1.03
C PHE A 30 2.13 -23.09 2.21
N GLN A 31 2.37 -22.21 3.19
CA GLN A 31 3.02 -22.53 4.45
C GLN A 31 2.11 -22.21 5.61
N ARG A 32 1.93 -23.19 6.50
CA ARG A 32 1.10 -23.03 7.69
C ARG A 32 1.98 -22.68 8.89
N THR A 33 1.63 -21.59 9.56
CA THR A 33 2.07 -21.25 10.92
C THR A 33 0.96 -21.62 11.91
N GLU A 34 1.22 -21.53 13.21
CA GLU A 34 0.20 -21.86 14.24
C GLU A 34 -1.11 -21.06 14.04
N ASP A 35 -1.00 -19.79 13.63
CA ASP A 35 -2.16 -18.89 13.54
C ASP A 35 -2.69 -18.66 12.12
N ARG A 36 -1.87 -18.84 11.08
CA ARG A 36 -2.22 -18.50 9.69
C ARG A 36 -1.56 -19.40 8.64
N THR A 37 -2.26 -19.58 7.52
CA THR A 37 -1.65 -20.07 6.29
C THR A 37 -1.20 -18.87 5.47
N PHE A 38 0.07 -18.86 5.10
CA PHE A 38 0.65 -17.88 4.20
C PHE A 38 0.94 -18.52 2.85
N GLU A 39 0.77 -17.73 1.80
CA GLU A 39 1.19 -18.08 0.45
C GLU A 39 2.51 -17.38 0.16
N ILE A 40 3.46 -18.13 -0.40
CA ILE A 40 4.70 -17.64 -0.98
C ILE A 40 4.55 -17.69 -2.50
N ASP A 41 4.84 -16.59 -3.18
CA ASP A 41 4.63 -16.47 -4.62
C ASP A 41 5.45 -17.52 -5.37
N PHE A 42 6.79 -17.52 -5.19
CA PHE A 42 7.66 -18.57 -5.73
C PHE A 42 8.64 -19.12 -4.72
N VAL A 43 9.06 -20.36 -4.94
CA VAL A 43 10.29 -20.91 -4.39
C VAL A 43 11.20 -21.30 -5.55
N ILE A 44 12.35 -20.64 -5.63
CA ILE A 44 13.31 -20.84 -6.72
C ILE A 44 14.49 -21.69 -6.25
N GLU A 45 14.98 -22.55 -7.12
CA GLU A 45 16.13 -23.41 -6.87
C GLU A 45 17.11 -23.36 -8.05
N ARG A 46 18.40 -23.25 -7.72
CA ARG A 46 19.50 -23.32 -8.67
C ARG A 46 20.78 -23.73 -7.93
N ASN A 47 21.62 -24.57 -8.52
CA ASN A 47 22.93 -24.96 -7.97
C ASN A 47 22.90 -25.29 -6.46
N GLN A 48 21.89 -26.06 -6.01
CA GLN A 48 21.71 -26.52 -4.62
C GLN A 48 21.38 -25.43 -3.58
N PHE A 49 21.13 -24.17 -3.98
CA PHE A 49 20.53 -23.18 -3.10
C PHE A 49 19.06 -22.95 -3.45
N LYS A 50 18.29 -22.62 -2.43
CA LYS A 50 16.85 -22.41 -2.51
C LYS A 50 16.49 -21.09 -1.85
N THR A 51 15.61 -20.34 -2.51
CA THR A 51 15.25 -18.98 -2.12
C THR A 51 13.75 -18.82 -2.18
N LEU A 52 13.17 -18.23 -1.14
CA LEU A 52 11.75 -17.83 -1.13
C LEU A 52 11.63 -16.50 -1.84
N VAL A 53 10.71 -16.41 -2.79
CA VAL A 53 10.47 -15.21 -3.57
C VAL A 53 9.08 -14.68 -3.26
N GLU A 54 9.04 -13.42 -2.85
CA GLU A 54 7.81 -12.64 -2.76
C GLU A 54 7.85 -11.57 -3.86
N ILE A 55 6.74 -11.42 -4.57
CA ILE A 55 6.59 -10.46 -5.67
C ILE A 55 5.65 -9.34 -5.22
N LYS A 56 6.04 -8.09 -5.45
CA LYS A 56 5.18 -6.93 -5.18
C LYS A 56 5.14 -5.98 -6.35
N PHE A 57 3.94 -5.83 -6.91
CA PHE A 57 3.67 -4.82 -7.90
C PHE A 57 3.28 -3.51 -7.21
N TYR A 58 4.11 -2.48 -7.39
CA TYR A 58 3.82 -1.11 -6.99
C TYR A 58 3.58 -0.26 -8.23
N ARG A 59 2.41 0.40 -8.27
CA ARG A 59 2.05 1.32 -9.37
C ARG A 59 2.91 2.58 -9.36
N SER A 60 3.12 3.16 -8.17
CA SER A 60 3.95 4.34 -8.02
C SER A 60 5.44 3.99 -8.02
N LYS A 61 6.24 4.85 -8.67
CA LYS A 61 7.72 4.79 -8.63
C LYS A 61 8.27 5.14 -7.24
N THR A 62 7.58 6.03 -6.51
CA THR A 62 8.08 6.64 -5.28
C THR A 62 7.15 6.39 -4.09
N GLY A 63 7.64 6.64 -2.87
CA GLY A 63 6.82 6.47 -1.65
C GLY A 63 6.53 5.00 -1.29
N VAL A 64 7.28 4.05 -1.86
CA VAL A 64 7.08 2.60 -1.66
C VAL A 64 7.93 2.02 -0.51
N THR A 65 8.79 2.82 0.11
CA THR A 65 9.75 2.36 1.13
C THR A 65 9.11 1.65 2.32
N SER A 66 7.97 2.15 2.83
CA SER A 66 7.21 1.45 3.87
C SER A 66 6.72 0.09 3.40
N ALA A 67 6.08 0.05 2.24
CA ALA A 67 5.52 -1.17 1.67
C ALA A 67 6.60 -2.24 1.44
N ILE A 68 7.79 -1.84 0.96
CA ILE A 68 8.96 -2.73 0.82
C ILE A 68 9.38 -3.29 2.19
N ARG A 69 9.48 -2.44 3.23
CA ARG A 69 9.82 -2.90 4.58
C ARG A 69 8.77 -3.85 5.14
N ASP A 70 7.49 -3.59 4.92
CA ASP A 70 6.41 -4.44 5.41
C ASP A 70 6.36 -5.78 4.67
N ALA A 71 6.58 -5.79 3.35
CA ALA A 71 6.77 -7.01 2.56
C ALA A 71 7.99 -7.82 3.04
N ALA A 72 9.11 -7.14 3.31
CA ALA A 72 10.32 -7.79 3.82
C ALA A 72 10.08 -8.39 5.21
N LYS A 73 9.43 -7.68 6.14
CA LYS A 73 9.06 -8.22 7.46
C LYS A 73 8.21 -9.49 7.35
N ARG A 74 7.23 -9.51 6.45
CA ARG A 74 6.43 -10.71 6.18
C ARG A 74 7.30 -11.86 5.69
N LEU A 75 8.15 -11.62 4.69
CA LEU A 75 9.05 -12.67 4.14
C LEU A 75 10.02 -13.20 5.20
N ILE A 76 10.54 -12.31 6.05
CA ILE A 76 11.36 -12.63 7.22
C ILE A 76 10.63 -13.59 8.18
N LEU A 77 9.36 -13.33 8.51
CA LEU A 77 8.57 -14.23 9.36
C LEU A 77 8.37 -15.63 8.73
N LEU A 78 8.23 -15.70 7.41
CA LEU A 78 8.09 -16.98 6.69
C LEU A 78 9.38 -17.80 6.71
N LEU A 79 10.52 -17.13 6.53
CA LEU A 79 11.84 -17.75 6.62
C LEU A 79 12.10 -18.30 8.02
N ALA A 80 11.77 -17.53 9.07
CA ALA A 80 11.90 -17.97 10.47
C ALA A 80 11.15 -19.29 10.71
N ALA A 81 9.93 -19.41 10.19
CA ALA A 81 9.09 -20.58 10.37
C ALA A 81 9.58 -21.85 9.62
N ARG A 82 10.51 -21.75 8.66
CA ARG A 82 11.02 -22.92 7.88
C ARG A 82 12.28 -23.54 8.47
N ASN A 83 13.04 -22.80 9.29
CA ASN A 83 14.33 -23.22 9.87
C ASN A 83 15.26 -23.93 8.85
N SER A 84 15.31 -23.42 7.62
CA SER A 84 15.92 -24.08 6.45
C SER A 84 17.22 -23.46 5.98
N GLY A 85 17.64 -22.31 6.54
CA GLY A 85 18.80 -21.55 6.08
C GLY A 85 18.61 -20.86 4.71
N GLU A 86 17.41 -20.96 4.12
CA GLU A 86 17.02 -20.37 2.83
C GLU A 86 17.07 -18.83 2.90
N SER A 87 17.44 -18.17 1.80
CA SER A 87 17.40 -16.70 1.69
C SER A 87 16.02 -16.22 1.22
N GLY A 88 15.71 -14.94 1.47
CA GLY A 88 14.51 -14.29 0.93
C GLY A 88 14.87 -13.35 -0.22
N LEU A 89 14.07 -13.40 -1.28
CA LEU A 89 14.14 -12.47 -2.41
C LEU A 89 12.80 -11.74 -2.53
N LEU A 90 12.85 -10.42 -2.51
CA LEU A 90 11.71 -9.55 -2.75
C LEU A 90 11.89 -8.90 -4.14
N ILE A 91 10.99 -9.22 -5.07
CA ILE A 91 11.01 -8.69 -6.43
C ILE A 91 9.92 -7.64 -6.57
N ILE A 92 10.30 -6.41 -6.94
CA ILE A 92 9.37 -5.27 -6.95
C ILE A 92 9.46 -4.44 -8.23
N THR A 93 8.34 -3.81 -8.61
CA THR A 93 8.33 -2.79 -9.67
C THR A 93 8.64 -1.38 -9.16
N GLY A 94 8.70 -1.16 -7.84
CA GLY A 94 9.13 0.13 -7.28
C GLY A 94 10.65 0.30 -7.33
N TYR A 95 11.16 1.44 -6.85
CA TYR A 95 12.59 1.65 -6.63
C TYR A 95 12.94 1.55 -5.14
N ALA A 96 14.03 0.85 -4.83
CA ALA A 96 14.55 0.72 -3.48
C ALA A 96 15.92 1.41 -3.37
N SER A 97 16.09 2.30 -2.38
CA SER A 97 17.38 2.94 -2.19
C SER A 97 18.47 1.92 -1.81
N ASN A 98 19.72 2.20 -2.21
CA ASN A 98 20.86 1.36 -1.84
C ASN A 98 21.07 1.24 -0.32
N GLU A 99 20.61 2.22 0.46
CA GLU A 99 20.57 2.13 1.92
C GLU A 99 19.55 1.08 2.37
N LEU A 100 18.32 1.10 1.83
CA LEU A 100 17.28 0.12 2.14
C LEU A 100 17.67 -1.30 1.70
N LYS A 101 18.21 -1.46 0.49
CA LYS A 101 18.69 -2.77 0.01
C LYS A 101 19.74 -3.36 0.97
N ARG A 102 20.68 -2.53 1.46
CA ARG A 102 21.70 -2.94 2.45
C ARG A 102 21.12 -3.22 3.83
N GLU A 103 20.14 -2.43 4.29
CA GLU A 103 19.40 -2.65 5.53
C GLU A 103 18.73 -4.04 5.52
N LEU A 104 18.01 -4.36 4.44
CA LEU A 104 17.28 -5.61 4.29
C LEU A 104 18.19 -6.81 4.06
N ALA A 105 19.28 -6.65 3.31
CA ALA A 105 20.28 -7.71 3.09
C ALA A 105 20.95 -8.17 4.39
N ARG A 106 21.07 -7.31 5.41
CA ARG A 106 21.55 -7.71 6.76
C ARG A 106 20.61 -8.71 7.45
N ASN A 107 19.34 -8.72 7.07
CA ASN A 107 18.31 -9.65 7.53
C ASN A 107 18.02 -10.75 6.49
N SER A 108 18.99 -11.01 5.60
CA SER A 108 18.92 -12.06 4.56
C SER A 108 17.79 -11.87 3.54
N ILE A 109 17.28 -10.64 3.40
CA ILE A 109 16.32 -10.26 2.36
C ILE A 109 17.06 -9.49 1.28
N ILE A 110 17.10 -10.08 0.09
CA ILE A 110 17.63 -9.45 -1.12
C ILE A 110 16.45 -8.80 -1.82
N VAL A 111 16.67 -7.61 -2.38
CA VAL A 111 15.63 -6.88 -3.12
C VAL A 111 16.11 -6.71 -4.55
N TRP A 112 15.31 -7.18 -5.51
CA TRP A 112 15.43 -6.81 -6.90
C TRP A 112 14.33 -5.81 -7.23
N ASP A 113 14.73 -4.58 -7.48
CA ASP A 113 13.82 -3.49 -7.84
C ASP A 113 13.73 -3.29 -9.36
N ARG A 114 13.04 -2.23 -9.80
CA ARG A 114 12.86 -1.98 -11.23
C ARG A 114 14.18 -1.89 -12.01
N SER A 115 15.22 -1.30 -11.43
CA SER A 115 16.54 -1.19 -12.08
C SER A 115 17.18 -2.57 -12.25
N ASP A 116 17.10 -3.39 -11.20
CA ASP A 116 17.62 -4.77 -11.23
C ASP A 116 16.89 -5.61 -12.28
N LEU A 117 15.55 -5.51 -12.33
CA LEU A 117 14.72 -6.19 -13.32
C LEU A 117 15.01 -5.72 -14.75
N TYR A 118 15.17 -4.42 -14.96
CA TYR A 118 15.55 -3.87 -16.25
C TYR A 118 16.89 -4.47 -16.71
N ASN A 119 17.91 -4.49 -15.84
CA ASN A 119 19.22 -5.05 -16.19
C ASN A 119 19.14 -6.56 -16.46
N LEU A 120 18.45 -7.32 -15.60
CA LEU A 120 18.29 -8.76 -15.77
C LEU A 120 17.51 -9.11 -17.04
N ILE A 121 16.44 -8.39 -17.39
CA ILE A 121 15.66 -8.67 -18.59
C ILE A 121 16.40 -8.20 -19.84
N LYS A 122 16.93 -6.97 -19.84
CA LYS A 122 17.52 -6.36 -21.05
C LYS A 122 18.89 -6.92 -21.40
N LEU A 123 19.73 -7.23 -20.41
CA LEU A 123 21.12 -7.64 -20.66
C LEU A 123 21.30 -9.16 -20.74
N GLY A 124 20.48 -9.94 -20.04
CA GLY A 124 20.72 -11.39 -19.95
C GLY A 124 19.56 -12.28 -20.36
N VAL A 125 18.48 -11.73 -20.93
CA VAL A 125 17.42 -12.53 -21.57
C VAL A 125 17.35 -12.20 -23.07
N SER A 126 17.52 -13.21 -23.92
CA SER A 126 17.45 -13.07 -25.38
C SER A 126 16.01 -12.90 -25.92
N ASP A 127 14.98 -13.11 -25.10
CA ASP A 127 13.57 -12.94 -25.47
C ASP A 127 13.20 -11.46 -25.50
N SER A 128 13.27 -10.84 -26.69
CA SER A 128 12.92 -9.44 -26.90
C SER A 128 11.49 -9.10 -26.44
N ARG A 129 10.56 -10.06 -26.50
CA ARG A 129 9.17 -9.87 -26.08
C ARG A 129 9.04 -9.70 -24.57
N LEU A 130 9.92 -10.31 -23.78
CA LEU A 130 9.85 -10.18 -22.32
C LEU A 130 10.08 -8.74 -21.87
N PHE A 131 11.00 -8.04 -22.52
CA PHE A 131 11.26 -6.63 -22.25
C PHE A 131 10.07 -5.76 -22.66
N GLU A 132 9.51 -5.99 -23.86
CA GLU A 132 8.32 -5.29 -24.36
C GLU A 132 7.11 -5.49 -23.43
N ASP A 133 6.85 -6.72 -22.98
CA ASP A 133 5.76 -7.04 -22.05
C ASP A 133 5.92 -6.33 -20.70
N PHE A 134 7.16 -6.22 -20.20
CA PHE A 134 7.47 -5.52 -18.96
C PHE A 134 7.27 -4.01 -19.09
N GLU A 135 7.78 -3.42 -20.18
CA GLU A 135 7.59 -2.01 -20.49
C GLU A 135 6.11 -1.67 -20.66
N GLN A 136 5.37 -2.49 -21.41
CA GLN A 136 3.93 -2.32 -21.62
C GLN A 136 3.17 -2.39 -20.29
N LEU A 137 3.47 -3.37 -19.44
CA LEU A 137 2.84 -3.50 -18.12
C LEU A 137 3.06 -2.24 -17.28
N LEU A 138 4.30 -1.74 -17.19
CA LEU A 138 4.59 -0.52 -16.43
C LEU A 138 3.84 0.69 -17.00
N ASN A 139 3.82 0.86 -18.33
CA ASN A 139 3.11 1.97 -18.97
C ASN A 139 1.59 1.94 -18.73
N GLU A 140 0.95 0.79 -18.84
CA GLU A 140 -0.50 0.64 -18.60
C GLU A 140 -0.93 0.89 -17.15
N THR A 141 0.03 0.88 -16.22
CA THR A 141 -0.22 1.01 -14.77
C THR A 141 0.18 2.35 -14.18
N LYS A 142 0.74 3.26 -14.99
CA LYS A 142 1.00 4.64 -14.58
C LYS A 142 -0.27 5.30 -14.04
N GLN A 143 -0.12 6.02 -12.94
CA GLN A 143 -1.20 6.76 -12.30
C GLN A 143 -1.04 8.27 -12.49
N GLY A 144 -2.16 8.98 -12.55
CA GLY A 144 -2.18 10.44 -12.62
C GLY A 144 -1.70 10.99 -13.95
N ILE A 145 -0.82 11.99 -13.90
CA ILE A 145 -0.29 12.74 -15.05
C ILE A 145 1.17 12.37 -15.37
N ASP A 146 1.67 11.25 -14.86
CA ASP A 146 3.03 10.79 -15.14
C ASP A 146 3.17 10.39 -16.62
N THR A 147 3.84 11.25 -17.39
CA THR A 147 4.19 11.02 -18.80
C THR A 147 5.66 10.64 -19.00
N GLU A 148 6.43 10.50 -17.91
CA GLU A 148 7.86 10.23 -18.00
C GLU A 148 8.09 8.79 -18.47
N ASP A 149 9.26 8.53 -19.06
CA ASP A 149 9.67 7.18 -19.40
C ASP A 149 9.63 6.27 -18.15
N VAL A 150 9.16 5.03 -18.29
CA VAL A 150 9.02 4.09 -17.15
C VAL A 150 10.36 3.66 -16.56
N PHE A 151 11.43 3.84 -17.33
CA PHE A 151 12.81 3.54 -16.99
C PHE A 151 13.69 4.79 -16.87
N ALA A 152 13.11 5.99 -16.84
CA ALA A 152 13.86 7.25 -16.68
C ALA A 152 14.80 7.25 -15.46
N ASP A 153 14.36 6.62 -14.37
CA ASP A 153 15.08 6.55 -13.10
C ASP A 153 15.88 5.23 -12.94
N VAL A 154 16.00 4.42 -13.99
CA VAL A 154 16.82 3.21 -13.93
C VAL A 154 18.29 3.57 -13.75
N GLU A 155 18.84 3.14 -12.61
CA GLU A 155 20.27 3.14 -12.39
C GLU A 155 20.88 2.00 -13.21
N LEU A 156 21.60 2.35 -14.28
CA LEU A 156 22.37 1.37 -15.05
C LEU A 156 23.46 0.79 -14.15
N ASP A 157 23.34 -0.49 -13.87
CA ASP A 157 24.30 -1.25 -13.09
C ASP A 157 25.21 -2.00 -14.06
N LEU A 158 26.52 -1.97 -13.82
CA LEU A 158 27.49 -2.74 -14.60
C LEU A 158 27.58 -4.20 -14.13
N ARG A 159 26.78 -4.60 -13.13
CA ARG A 159 26.69 -5.99 -12.69
C ARG A 159 26.23 -6.90 -13.83
N PHE A 160 26.91 -8.03 -13.93
CA PHE A 160 26.47 -9.13 -14.77
C PHE A 160 25.40 -9.93 -14.04
N PRO A 161 24.52 -10.66 -14.76
CA PRO A 161 23.49 -11.47 -14.11
C PRO A 161 24.02 -12.43 -13.03
N VAL A 162 25.25 -12.94 -13.18
CA VAL A 162 25.88 -13.82 -12.18
C VAL A 162 26.02 -13.16 -10.80
N ASP A 163 26.28 -11.85 -10.74
CA ASP A 163 26.46 -11.12 -9.47
C ASP A 163 25.17 -11.09 -8.66
N TYR A 164 24.02 -10.98 -9.34
CA TYR A 164 22.69 -11.04 -8.72
C TYR A 164 22.42 -12.41 -8.08
N PHE A 165 22.88 -13.47 -8.73
CA PHE A 165 22.65 -14.84 -8.26
C PHE A 165 23.58 -15.24 -7.12
N ASP A 166 24.81 -14.71 -7.11
CA ASP A 166 25.75 -14.91 -6.02
C ASP A 166 25.26 -14.28 -4.72
N ASP A 167 24.53 -13.15 -4.79
CA ASP A 167 23.88 -12.57 -3.62
C ASP A 167 22.85 -13.54 -3.00
N LEU A 168 22.11 -14.31 -3.81
CA LEU A 168 21.11 -15.28 -3.34
C LEU A 168 21.71 -16.46 -2.57
N ARG A 169 23.00 -16.78 -2.81
CA ARG A 169 23.71 -17.89 -2.14
C ARG A 169 24.05 -17.60 -0.68
N ARG A 170 23.92 -16.36 -0.22
CA ARG A 170 24.26 -15.99 1.16
C ARG A 170 23.28 -16.67 2.12
N PRO A 171 23.74 -17.60 2.99
CA PRO A 171 22.86 -18.33 3.87
C PRO A 171 22.24 -17.38 4.90
N PHE A 172 21.00 -17.68 5.28
CA PHE A 172 20.29 -16.94 6.32
C PHE A 172 21.10 -16.97 7.63
N LYS A 173 21.47 -15.80 8.16
CA LYS A 173 22.08 -15.72 9.50
C LYS A 173 20.97 -15.73 10.54
N GLU A 174 21.09 -16.58 11.56
CA GLU A 174 20.16 -16.68 12.69
C GLU A 174 19.73 -15.29 13.18
N PHE A 175 18.44 -15.18 13.47
CA PHE A 175 17.78 -13.96 13.88
C PHE A 175 18.38 -13.37 15.16
N PRO A 176 18.46 -12.03 15.27
CA PRO A 176 18.39 -11.41 16.59
C PRO A 176 17.04 -11.79 17.22
N LEU A 177 17.10 -12.47 18.37
CA LEU A 177 15.95 -12.74 19.24
C LEU A 177 15.03 -11.51 19.35
N GLY A 178 13.76 -11.63 18.96
CA GLY A 178 12.74 -10.59 19.17
C GLY A 178 11.73 -10.33 18.05
N PHE A 179 11.99 -10.76 16.81
CA PHE A 179 11.02 -10.60 15.69
C PHE A 179 9.83 -11.56 15.77
N GLU A 180 10.03 -12.76 16.33
CA GLU A 180 8.98 -13.76 16.56
C GLU A 180 7.92 -13.31 17.59
N GLN A 181 8.19 -12.24 18.34
CA GLN A 181 7.33 -11.74 19.41
C GLN A 181 6.66 -10.40 19.09
N LEU A 182 6.63 -9.95 17.83
CA LEU A 182 5.73 -8.85 17.46
C LEU A 182 4.32 -9.44 17.35
N PRO A 183 3.43 -9.31 18.38
CA PRO A 183 2.05 -9.69 18.18
C PRO A 183 1.53 -8.89 16.99
N LEU A 184 1.13 -9.59 15.94
CA LEU A 184 0.39 -9.00 14.83
C LEU A 184 -0.90 -8.42 15.42
N LYS A 185 -0.87 -7.12 15.72
CA LYS A 185 -1.99 -6.43 16.31
C LYS A 185 -3.22 -6.63 15.42
N ASN A 186 -4.27 -7.24 15.96
CA ASN A 186 -5.46 -7.55 15.21
C ASN A 186 -6.42 -6.35 15.22
N TYR A 187 -6.00 -5.28 14.52
CA TYR A 187 -6.76 -4.03 14.41
C TYR A 187 -8.21 -4.25 14.01
N CYS A 188 -8.48 -5.22 13.13
CA CYS A 188 -9.81 -5.54 12.64
C CYS A 188 -10.71 -6.18 13.68
N ALA A 189 -10.22 -7.18 14.40
CA ALA A 189 -10.98 -7.79 15.49
C ALA A 189 -11.29 -6.76 16.57
N GLU A 190 -10.30 -5.94 16.94
CA GLU A 190 -10.45 -4.86 17.92
C GLU A 190 -11.49 -3.82 17.46
N LEU A 191 -11.37 -3.30 16.23
CA LEU A 191 -12.28 -2.30 15.66
C LEU A 191 -13.73 -2.79 15.57
N ASN A 192 -13.92 -4.06 15.20
CA ASN A 192 -15.25 -4.64 15.04
C ASN A 192 -15.92 -4.98 16.38
N ALA A 193 -15.13 -5.29 17.42
CA ALA A 193 -15.63 -5.55 18.76
C ALA A 193 -16.21 -4.32 19.48
N ILE A 194 -15.87 -3.11 19.03
CA ILE A 194 -16.34 -1.85 19.66
C ILE A 194 -17.86 -1.70 19.50
N ALA A 195 -18.54 -1.46 20.63
CA ALA A 195 -19.99 -1.28 20.66
C ALA A 195 -20.45 -0.08 19.81
N GLY A 196 -21.47 -0.29 18.97
CA GLY A 196 -22.06 0.76 18.16
C GLY A 196 -22.80 1.80 19.01
N GLY A 197 -22.84 3.05 18.52
CA GLY A 197 -23.53 4.15 19.16
C GLY A 197 -22.71 4.88 20.22
N ARG A 198 -23.42 5.63 21.06
CA ARG A 198 -22.84 6.45 22.13
C ARG A 198 -21.99 5.67 23.14
N PRO A 199 -22.25 4.39 23.49
CA PRO A 199 -21.40 3.68 24.43
C PRO A 199 -19.94 3.51 23.96
N GLY A 200 -19.71 3.20 22.68
CA GLY A 200 -18.36 2.96 22.14
C GLY A 200 -17.77 4.11 21.33
N TRP A 201 -18.41 5.29 21.27
CA TRP A 201 -18.03 6.36 20.35
C TRP A 201 -16.56 6.81 20.48
N ARG A 202 -16.09 6.98 21.73
CA ARG A 202 -14.74 7.46 22.02
C ARG A 202 -13.69 6.38 21.75
N GLU A 203 -14.02 5.13 22.06
CA GLU A 203 -13.16 3.99 21.77
C GLU A 203 -13.01 3.79 20.25
N TYR A 204 -14.12 3.92 19.51
CA TYR A 204 -14.14 3.87 18.05
C TYR A 204 -13.25 4.94 17.44
N GLU A 205 -13.42 6.20 17.86
CA GLU A 205 -12.59 7.32 17.40
C GLU A 205 -11.10 7.06 17.63
N LEU A 206 -10.71 6.66 18.85
CA LEU A 206 -9.31 6.36 19.18
C LEU A 206 -8.76 5.19 18.35
N LYS A 207 -9.56 4.15 18.13
CA LYS A 207 -9.17 3.00 17.31
C LYS A 207 -8.97 3.38 15.85
N CYS A 208 -9.86 4.20 15.28
CA CYS A 208 -9.73 4.69 13.92
C CYS A 208 -8.47 5.57 13.77
N ILE A 209 -8.18 6.46 14.72
CA ILE A 209 -6.95 7.28 14.72
C ILE A 209 -5.71 6.37 14.75
N GLU A 210 -5.71 5.36 15.61
CA GLU A 210 -4.62 4.39 15.70
C GLU A 210 -4.41 3.66 14.36
N ILE A 211 -5.47 3.16 13.75
CA ILE A 211 -5.41 2.48 12.45
C ILE A 211 -4.91 3.42 11.36
N LEU A 212 -5.39 4.66 11.30
CA LEU A 212 -4.94 5.64 10.31
C LEU A 212 -3.46 5.98 10.48
N LYS A 213 -2.96 6.11 11.72
CA LYS A 213 -1.53 6.31 11.98
C LYS A 213 -0.71 5.09 11.56
N TYR A 214 -1.21 3.89 11.83
CA TYR A 214 -0.57 2.65 11.35
C TYR A 214 -0.50 2.64 9.82
N LEU A 215 -1.58 3.00 9.13
CA LEU A 215 -1.65 3.00 7.67
C LEU A 215 -0.78 4.09 7.02
N PHE A 216 -0.90 5.34 7.50
CA PHE A 216 -0.50 6.53 6.74
C PHE A 216 0.50 7.46 7.46
N SER A 217 1.20 7.00 8.50
CA SER A 217 2.21 7.82 9.21
C SER A 217 3.39 8.32 8.36
N GLN A 218 3.63 7.71 7.20
CA GLN A 218 4.63 8.21 6.23
C GLN A 218 4.04 9.18 5.21
N ASP A 219 2.72 9.23 5.10
CA ASP A 219 2.01 10.03 4.12
C ASP A 219 1.44 11.32 4.71
N LEU A 220 1.08 11.25 6.00
CA LEU A 220 0.39 12.28 6.75
C LEU A 220 1.20 12.64 8.00
N ASP A 221 1.22 13.93 8.30
CA ASP A 221 1.89 14.50 9.47
C ASP A 221 0.96 15.49 10.20
N ASN A 222 1.40 16.03 11.33
CA ASN A 222 0.61 16.95 12.16
C ASN A 222 -0.78 16.41 12.48
N TRP A 223 -0.82 15.22 13.09
CA TRP A 223 -2.02 14.48 13.49
C TRP A 223 -2.80 15.19 14.61
N ASN A 224 -3.32 16.37 14.32
CA ASN A 224 -3.98 17.25 15.27
C ASN A 224 -5.40 16.72 15.53
N THR A 225 -5.60 16.13 16.70
CA THR A 225 -6.90 15.69 17.17
C THR A 225 -7.59 16.81 17.93
N GLN A 226 -8.92 16.89 17.82
CA GLN A 226 -9.74 17.83 18.60
C GLN A 226 -9.35 19.31 18.41
N HIS A 227 -8.85 19.67 17.23
CA HIS A 227 -8.43 21.03 16.91
C HIS A 227 -9.65 21.93 16.73
N THR A 228 -9.68 23.05 17.43
CA THR A 228 -10.71 24.08 17.24
C THR A 228 -10.23 25.08 16.18
N THR A 229 -11.10 25.54 15.29
CA THR A 229 -10.78 26.63 14.36
C THR A 229 -10.51 27.94 15.09
N ASP A 230 -9.84 28.89 14.42
CA ASP A 230 -9.47 30.20 15.00
C ASP A 230 -10.68 31.01 15.51
N ASP A 231 -11.87 30.73 14.99
CA ASP A 231 -13.15 31.32 15.43
C ASP A 231 -13.82 30.54 16.57
N GLU A 232 -13.20 29.46 17.06
CA GLU A 232 -13.69 28.51 18.06
C GLU A 232 -15.03 27.82 17.75
N LEU A 233 -15.56 27.96 16.52
CA LEU A 233 -16.90 27.49 16.16
C LEU A 233 -16.95 26.01 15.73
N SER A 234 -15.82 25.43 15.35
CA SER A 234 -15.75 24.06 14.82
C SER A 234 -14.67 23.26 15.53
N ARG A 235 -15.03 22.09 16.07
CA ARG A 235 -14.08 21.11 16.61
C ARG A 235 -13.95 19.96 15.62
N PHE A 236 -12.77 19.83 15.03
CA PHE A 236 -12.46 18.73 14.13
C PHE A 236 -12.07 17.50 14.94
N ASP A 237 -12.56 16.32 14.56
CA ASP A 237 -12.10 15.09 15.19
C ASP A 237 -10.58 14.91 14.95
N MET A 238 -10.15 15.00 13.68
CA MET A 238 -8.74 14.98 13.33
C MET A 238 -8.44 15.69 12.01
N VAL A 239 -7.38 16.50 11.98
CA VAL A 239 -6.83 17.11 10.76
C VAL A 239 -5.38 16.68 10.59
N CYS A 240 -4.99 16.34 9.38
CA CYS A 240 -3.61 15.97 9.04
C CYS A 240 -3.10 16.79 7.86
N ARG A 241 -1.79 17.05 7.85
CA ARG A 241 -1.07 17.65 6.71
C ARG A 241 -0.59 16.55 5.77
N ILE A 242 -0.78 16.73 4.47
CA ILE A 242 -0.23 15.83 3.45
C ILE A 242 1.27 16.13 3.27
N VAL A 243 2.11 15.11 3.45
CA VAL A 243 3.57 15.17 3.22
C VAL A 243 4.07 14.06 2.27
N SER A 244 3.16 13.18 1.84
CA SER A 244 3.46 12.00 1.04
C SER A 244 4.05 12.30 -0.34
N GLN A 245 4.87 11.36 -0.81
CA GLN A 245 5.30 11.28 -2.21
C GLN A 245 4.43 10.35 -3.07
N ASN A 246 3.48 9.63 -2.47
CA ASN A 246 2.58 8.73 -3.16
C ASN A 246 1.56 9.50 -4.02
N ASP A 247 1.24 8.95 -5.20
CA ASP A 247 0.46 9.62 -6.23
C ASP A 247 -0.98 9.92 -5.79
N PHE A 248 -1.59 9.07 -4.96
CA PHE A 248 -2.91 9.33 -4.39
C PHE A 248 -2.94 10.66 -3.65
N TRP A 249 -2.05 10.84 -2.68
CA TRP A 249 -2.00 12.04 -1.85
C TRP A 249 -1.59 13.27 -2.65
N LYS A 250 -0.64 13.12 -3.59
CA LYS A 250 -0.28 14.18 -4.54
C LYS A 250 -1.48 14.63 -5.37
N SER A 251 -2.31 13.70 -5.83
CA SER A 251 -3.52 14.02 -6.59
C SER A 251 -4.52 14.86 -5.78
N LEU A 252 -4.62 14.63 -4.46
CA LEU A 252 -5.47 15.45 -3.59
C LEU A 252 -4.94 16.90 -3.49
N VAL A 253 -3.62 17.07 -3.41
CA VAL A 253 -2.98 18.39 -3.40
C VAL A 253 -3.19 19.10 -4.74
N GLN A 254 -2.99 18.42 -5.86
CA GLN A 254 -2.98 19.01 -7.20
C GLN A 254 -4.40 19.23 -7.75
N SER A 255 -5.26 18.21 -7.69
CA SER A 255 -6.58 18.21 -8.33
C SER A 255 -7.67 18.80 -7.43
N PHE A 256 -7.53 18.66 -6.11
CA PHE A 256 -8.53 19.15 -5.15
C PHE A 256 -8.03 20.35 -4.35
N GLN A 257 -6.79 20.81 -4.53
CA GLN A 257 -6.20 21.93 -3.78
C GLN A 257 -6.15 21.70 -2.26
N SER A 258 -6.02 20.45 -1.81
CA SER A 258 -6.00 20.11 -0.38
C SER A 258 -4.58 19.85 0.09
N ARG A 259 -4.02 20.72 0.94
CA ARG A 259 -2.78 20.45 1.68
C ARG A 259 -3.04 19.78 3.04
N TYR A 260 -4.25 19.94 3.54
CA TYR A 260 -4.74 19.29 4.75
C TYR A 260 -5.95 18.42 4.43
N VAL A 261 -6.09 17.30 5.11
CA VAL A 261 -7.26 16.42 5.05
C VAL A 261 -7.92 16.37 6.41
N LEU A 262 -9.26 16.37 6.42
CA LEU A 262 -10.07 16.21 7.62
C LEU A 262 -10.52 14.75 7.74
N PHE A 263 -10.46 14.18 8.93
CA PHE A 263 -11.11 12.91 9.26
C PHE A 263 -12.20 13.16 10.29
N GLU A 264 -13.36 12.57 10.06
CA GLU A 264 -14.54 12.60 10.94
C GLU A 264 -14.96 11.16 11.25
N PHE A 265 -15.19 10.84 12.52
CA PHE A 265 -15.47 9.46 12.95
C PHE A 265 -16.91 9.30 13.44
N LYS A 266 -17.66 8.38 12.82
CA LYS A 266 -19.08 8.18 13.06
C LYS A 266 -19.38 6.74 13.50
N ASN A 267 -19.50 6.53 14.81
CA ASN A 267 -19.84 5.22 15.40
C ASN A 267 -21.37 5.01 15.54
N TYR A 268 -22.13 5.07 14.44
CA TYR A 268 -23.56 4.78 14.48
C TYR A 268 -23.86 3.28 14.36
N ILE A 269 -24.98 2.84 14.95
CA ILE A 269 -25.49 1.46 14.76
C ILE A 269 -25.97 1.27 13.32
N ASP A 270 -26.57 2.30 12.72
CA ASP A 270 -26.99 2.28 11.32
C ASP A 270 -26.01 3.04 10.43
N ALA A 271 -26.07 2.78 9.12
CA ALA A 271 -25.36 3.57 8.12
C ALA A 271 -25.75 5.07 8.20
N ILE A 272 -24.77 5.97 7.99
CA ILE A 272 -24.99 7.41 8.10
C ILE A 272 -25.86 7.96 6.98
N GLY A 273 -26.64 8.99 7.29
CA GLY A 273 -27.43 9.76 6.32
C GLY A 273 -26.70 11.02 5.81
N GLN A 274 -27.38 11.76 4.95
CA GLN A 274 -26.87 13.00 4.32
C GLN A 274 -26.47 14.09 5.33
N ASP A 275 -27.16 14.19 6.47
CA ASP A 275 -26.92 15.27 7.45
C ASP A 275 -25.50 15.24 8.04
N GLN A 276 -24.94 14.03 8.18
CA GLN A 276 -23.56 13.83 8.64
C GLN A 276 -22.55 14.32 7.60
N ILE A 277 -22.90 14.21 6.32
CA ILE A 277 -22.08 14.70 5.21
C ILE A 277 -22.13 16.23 5.16
N TYR A 278 -23.31 16.84 5.25
CA TYR A 278 -23.44 18.31 5.28
C TYR A 278 -22.73 18.93 6.48
N THR A 279 -22.72 18.25 7.63
CA THR A 279 -21.95 18.71 8.80
C THR A 279 -20.46 18.72 8.51
N THR A 280 -19.94 17.62 7.96
CA THR A 280 -18.52 17.51 7.58
C THR A 280 -18.14 18.53 6.51
N GLU A 281 -19.01 18.76 5.52
CA GLU A 281 -18.78 19.70 4.43
C GLU A 281 -18.56 21.14 4.91
N ARG A 282 -19.28 21.57 5.97
CA ARG A 282 -19.13 22.91 6.56
C ARG A 282 -17.73 23.16 7.11
N TYR A 283 -17.03 22.11 7.54
CA TYR A 283 -15.66 22.17 8.05
C TYR A 283 -14.59 22.28 6.96
N LEU A 284 -14.93 21.84 5.74
CA LEU A 284 -14.05 21.91 4.59
C LEU A 284 -14.01 23.33 4.02
N TYR A 285 -12.80 23.80 3.75
CA TYR A 285 -12.54 25.15 3.26
C TYR A 285 -11.51 25.14 2.13
N LEU A 286 -12.00 25.36 0.90
CA LEU A 286 -11.17 25.37 -0.31
C LEU A 286 -10.03 26.39 -0.23
N ARG A 287 -10.35 27.64 0.14
CA ARG A 287 -9.34 28.71 0.22
C ARG A 287 -8.32 28.49 1.35
N GLY A 288 -8.69 27.69 2.35
CA GLY A 288 -7.79 27.25 3.43
C GLY A 288 -7.01 25.98 3.11
N LEU A 289 -7.03 25.51 1.85
CA LEU A 289 -6.35 24.29 1.40
C LEU A 289 -6.76 23.03 2.19
N ARG A 290 -8.02 22.97 2.61
CA ARG A 290 -8.65 21.85 3.34
C ARG A 290 -9.97 21.50 2.67
N SER A 291 -9.91 21.09 1.42
CA SER A 291 -11.06 20.80 0.55
C SER A 291 -11.48 19.32 0.56
N VAL A 292 -10.66 18.44 1.15
CA VAL A 292 -10.89 17.00 1.20
C VAL A 292 -11.18 16.53 2.63
N GLY A 293 -12.24 15.76 2.79
CA GLY A 293 -12.62 15.10 4.04
C GLY A 293 -12.84 13.59 3.87
N PHE A 294 -12.51 12.83 4.91
CA PHE A 294 -12.81 11.42 5.04
C PHE A 294 -13.80 11.23 6.19
N VAL A 295 -14.96 10.66 5.90
CA VAL A 295 -15.93 10.28 6.93
C VAL A 295 -15.82 8.78 7.16
N ILE A 296 -15.29 8.39 8.31
CA ILE A 296 -15.14 6.99 8.70
C ILE A 296 -16.34 6.60 9.55
N ALA A 297 -17.25 5.83 8.96
CA ALA A 297 -18.50 5.43 9.59
C ALA A 297 -18.54 3.91 9.78
N LYS A 298 -18.84 3.43 10.99
CA LYS A 298 -18.81 1.99 11.32
C LYS A 298 -19.47 1.11 10.27
N ASN A 299 -20.67 1.52 9.81
CA ASN A 299 -21.51 0.80 8.86
C ASN A 299 -21.69 1.55 7.53
N GLY A 300 -20.76 2.43 7.16
CA GLY A 300 -20.78 3.16 5.89
C GLY A 300 -21.92 4.16 5.76
N GLY A 301 -22.21 4.57 4.52
CA GLY A 301 -23.20 5.59 4.19
C GLY A 301 -24.40 5.06 3.42
N LYS A 302 -25.60 5.55 3.75
CA LYS A 302 -26.82 5.31 2.98
C LYS A 302 -26.71 5.94 1.58
N PRO A 303 -27.53 5.53 0.58
CA PRO A 303 -27.52 6.13 -0.75
C PRO A 303 -27.65 7.66 -0.76
N GLN A 304 -28.40 8.24 0.19
CA GLN A 304 -28.53 9.70 0.33
C GLN A 304 -27.22 10.36 0.79
N ALA A 305 -26.43 9.70 1.65
CA ALA A 305 -25.12 10.20 2.06
C ALA A 305 -24.14 10.21 0.87
N LEU A 306 -24.14 9.15 0.06
CA LEU A 306 -23.33 9.11 -1.17
C LEU A 306 -23.73 10.22 -2.15
N LYS A 307 -25.04 10.46 -2.31
CA LYS A 307 -25.55 11.58 -3.14
C LYS A 307 -25.12 12.94 -2.59
N ALA A 308 -25.19 13.15 -1.28
CA ALA A 308 -24.74 14.38 -0.64
C ALA A 308 -23.25 14.61 -0.83
N ALA A 309 -22.41 13.57 -0.69
CA ALA A 309 -20.97 13.68 -0.92
C ALA A 309 -20.65 14.06 -2.37
N LYS A 310 -21.37 13.47 -3.34
CA LYS A 310 -21.28 13.87 -4.75
C LYS A 310 -21.78 15.30 -4.99
N GLY A 311 -22.83 15.73 -4.29
CA GLY A 311 -23.33 17.10 -4.28
C GLY A 311 -22.26 18.10 -3.84
N ALA A 312 -21.61 17.83 -2.70
CA ALA A 312 -20.53 18.67 -2.15
C ALA A 312 -19.38 18.86 -3.16
N LEU A 313 -19.01 17.81 -3.90
CA LEU A 313 -17.98 17.96 -4.95
C LEU A 313 -18.49 18.80 -6.12
N ARG A 314 -19.69 18.51 -6.63
CA ARG A 314 -20.25 19.19 -7.82
C ARG A 314 -20.52 20.67 -7.58
N GLU A 315 -21.08 21.01 -6.44
CA GLU A 315 -21.58 22.35 -6.15
C GLU A 315 -20.49 23.24 -5.52
N HIS A 316 -19.59 22.64 -4.75
CA HIS A 316 -18.64 23.37 -3.91
C HIS A 316 -17.18 22.97 -4.09
N GLY A 317 -16.89 21.99 -4.96
CA GLY A 317 -15.52 21.51 -5.18
C GLY A 317 -14.94 20.73 -3.99
N LYS A 318 -15.77 20.34 -3.02
CA LYS A 318 -15.34 19.67 -1.78
C LYS A 318 -15.46 18.16 -1.92
N LEU A 319 -14.34 17.46 -1.81
CA LEU A 319 -14.33 16.00 -1.89
C LEU A 319 -14.59 15.40 -0.50
N ILE A 320 -15.61 14.55 -0.40
CA ILE A 320 -15.88 13.79 0.82
C ILE A 320 -15.90 12.29 0.47
N ILE A 321 -14.92 11.55 0.99
CA ILE A 321 -14.84 10.09 0.83
C ILE A 321 -15.41 9.44 2.08
N ILE A 322 -16.40 8.57 1.90
CA ILE A 322 -16.99 7.80 3.00
C ILE A 322 -16.31 6.43 3.04
N LEU A 323 -15.79 6.04 4.20
CA LEU A 323 -15.16 4.76 4.46
C LEU A 323 -15.85 4.03 5.60
N ASP A 324 -15.89 2.71 5.56
CA ASP A 324 -16.39 1.87 6.64
C ASP A 324 -15.32 1.02 7.33
N ASN A 325 -15.73 0.19 8.30
CA ASN A 325 -14.81 -0.72 8.98
C ASN A 325 -14.15 -1.72 8.03
N ASN A 326 -14.86 -2.19 7.00
CA ASN A 326 -14.32 -3.13 6.02
C ASN A 326 -13.26 -2.44 5.16
N ASP A 327 -13.46 -1.18 4.80
CA ASP A 327 -12.49 -0.37 4.09
C ASP A 327 -11.18 -0.20 4.87
N LEU A 328 -11.27 0.12 6.17
CA LEU A 328 -10.10 0.19 7.04
C LEU A 328 -9.40 -1.17 7.16
N CYS A 329 -10.17 -2.24 7.33
CA CYS A 329 -9.63 -3.59 7.45
C CYS A 329 -8.91 -4.05 6.19
N LYS A 330 -9.51 -3.80 5.02
CA LYS A 330 -8.88 -4.11 3.74
C LYS A 330 -7.56 -3.37 3.57
N MET A 331 -7.49 -2.11 3.99
CA MET A 331 -6.23 -1.35 3.97
C MET A 331 -5.19 -1.88 4.97
N VAL A 332 -5.62 -2.34 6.15
CA VAL A 332 -4.74 -3.01 7.13
C VAL A 332 -4.17 -4.30 6.56
N ASP A 333 -5.01 -5.13 5.96
CA ASP A 333 -4.61 -6.39 5.34
C ASP A 333 -3.63 -6.13 4.18
N MET A 334 -3.93 -5.16 3.32
CA MET A 334 -3.00 -4.72 2.27
C MET A 334 -1.63 -4.33 2.84
N LYS A 335 -1.59 -3.56 3.95
CA LYS A 335 -0.33 -3.17 4.58
C LYS A 335 0.45 -4.37 5.13
N VAL A 336 -0.24 -5.30 5.80
CA VAL A 336 0.35 -6.55 6.31
C VAL A 336 0.91 -7.41 5.18
N GLU A 337 0.26 -7.39 4.01
CA GLU A 337 0.73 -8.05 2.80
C GLU A 337 1.87 -7.29 2.08
N GLY A 338 2.30 -6.13 2.58
CA GLY A 338 3.32 -5.30 1.94
C GLY A 338 2.84 -4.58 0.67
N LYS A 339 1.52 -4.45 0.49
CA LYS A 339 0.86 -3.63 -0.55
C LYS A 339 0.63 -2.20 -0.04
N ILE A 340 0.31 -1.28 -0.96
CA ILE A 340 0.14 0.15 -0.66
C ILE A 340 -1.34 0.45 -0.33
N PRO A 341 -1.69 0.86 0.91
CA PRO A 341 -3.08 1.10 1.28
C PRO A 341 -3.77 2.23 0.49
N SER A 342 -3.02 3.25 0.06
CA SER A 342 -3.57 4.35 -0.74
C SER A 342 -3.99 3.95 -2.16
N ASP A 343 -3.57 2.78 -2.67
CA ASP A 343 -4.10 2.23 -3.92
C ASP A 343 -5.60 1.91 -3.79
N TYR A 344 -6.03 1.49 -2.59
CA TYR A 344 -7.45 1.26 -2.31
C TYR A 344 -8.25 2.56 -2.31
N LEU A 345 -7.70 3.62 -1.70
CA LEU A 345 -8.31 4.94 -1.71
C LEU A 345 -8.35 5.53 -3.12
N SER A 346 -7.32 5.28 -3.95
CA SER A 346 -7.30 5.68 -5.35
C SER A 346 -8.44 5.02 -6.13
N GLN A 347 -8.63 3.71 -5.96
CA GLN A 347 -9.73 3.00 -6.61
C GLN A 347 -11.09 3.56 -6.17
N LYS A 348 -11.28 3.83 -4.87
CA LYS A 348 -12.51 4.47 -4.37
C LYS A 348 -12.73 5.86 -4.97
N LEU A 349 -11.67 6.64 -5.13
CA LEU A 349 -11.74 7.96 -5.76
C LEU A 349 -12.12 7.85 -7.24
N ASP A 350 -11.52 6.91 -7.99
CA ASP A 350 -11.86 6.67 -9.39
C ASP A 350 -13.34 6.28 -9.54
N ASP A 351 -13.81 5.32 -8.75
CA ASP A 351 -15.22 4.90 -8.75
C ASP A 351 -16.16 6.07 -8.40
N PHE A 352 -15.76 6.92 -7.46
CA PHE A 352 -16.50 8.12 -7.07
C PHE A 352 -16.62 9.11 -8.24
N LEU A 353 -15.50 9.39 -8.93
CA LEU A 353 -15.44 10.35 -10.03
C LEU A 353 -16.14 9.83 -11.29
N ILE A 354 -15.98 8.55 -11.64
CA ILE A 354 -16.65 7.91 -12.79
C ILE A 354 -18.17 7.93 -12.60
N SER A 355 -18.63 7.69 -11.38
CA SER A 355 -20.06 7.66 -11.06
C SER A 355 -20.67 9.04 -10.78
N LEU A 356 -19.89 10.12 -10.97
CA LEU A 356 -20.37 11.49 -10.83
C LEU A 356 -21.24 11.84 -12.05
N SER A 357 -22.55 11.96 -11.85
CA SER A 357 -23.43 12.45 -12.92
C SER A 357 -23.26 13.96 -13.07
N ARG A 358 -23.52 14.46 -14.29
CA ARG A 358 -23.72 15.90 -14.53
C ARG A 358 -24.79 16.48 -13.61
#